data_AF-A0A357F6T8-F1
#
_entry.id   AF-A0A357F6T8-F1
#
_cell.length_a   1.000
_cell.length_b   1.000
_cell.length_c   1.000
_cell.angle_alpha   90.00
_cell.angle_beta   90.00
_cell.angle_gamma   90.00
#
_symmetry.space_group_name_H-M   'P 1'
#
loop_
_entity.id
_entity.type
_entity.pdbx_description
1 polymer ?
#
loop_
_entity_poly.entity_id
_entity_poly.type
_entity_poly.pdbx_seq_one_letter_code
_entity_poly.pdbx_strand_id
1 'polypeptide(L)'
;MLLFFAKENLGRMTRLGIFEGSDDYWIESGLPLTAIVVNERGELPSVELVLGDYTHAVNDAMEARIVLSHSGEEDGLNITDSKGRKTLLRFES
;
A
#
# COMPACT_ATOMS: atom_id res chain seq x y z
N MET A 1 -1.43 1.13 -14.67
CA MET A 1 -2.53 0.65 -13.82
C MET A 1 -2.40 1.14 -12.39
N LEU A 2 -1.28 0.87 -11.69
CA LEU A 2 -1.07 1.32 -10.31
C LEU A 2 -1.09 2.85 -10.14
N LEU A 3 -0.45 3.60 -11.05
CA LEU A 3 -0.50 5.06 -11.06
C LEU A 3 -1.92 5.62 -11.26
N PHE A 4 -2.74 4.94 -12.05
CA PHE A 4 -4.15 5.32 -12.23
C PHE A 4 -4.94 5.06 -10.95
N PHE A 5 -4.78 3.88 -10.34
CA PHE A 5 -5.37 3.56 -9.04
C PHE A 5 -5.00 4.58 -7.96
N ALA A 6 -3.72 4.98 -7.89
CA ALA A 6 -3.26 5.99 -6.95
C ALA A 6 -3.98 7.32 -7.16
N LYS A 7 -4.08 7.78 -8.41
CA LYS A 7 -4.73 9.04 -8.78
C LYS A 7 -6.22 9.07 -8.42
N GLU A 8 -6.95 7.99 -8.69
CA GLU A 8 -8.40 7.91 -8.42
C GLU A 8 -8.72 7.88 -6.92
N ASN A 9 -7.73 7.58 -6.07
CA ASN A 9 -7.93 7.43 -4.63
C ASN A 9 -7.20 8.49 -3.78
N LEU A 10 -6.66 9.53 -4.41
CA LEU A 10 -6.02 10.63 -3.67
C LEU A 10 -6.98 11.29 -2.68
N GLY A 11 -6.49 11.57 -1.48
CA GLY A 11 -7.25 12.21 -0.40
C GLY A 11 -8.16 11.27 0.39
N ARG A 12 -8.37 10.02 -0.06
CA ARG A 12 -9.12 9.02 0.74
C ARG A 12 -8.33 8.67 2.00
N MET A 13 -9.01 8.57 3.13
CA MET A 13 -8.40 8.12 4.38
C MET A 13 -7.99 6.67 4.29
N THR A 14 -6.88 6.32 4.92
CA THR A 14 -6.27 5.00 4.81
C THR A 14 -5.83 4.45 6.15
N ARG A 15 -5.82 3.12 6.23
CA ARG A 15 -5.08 2.35 7.23
C ARG A 15 -4.02 1.49 6.55
N LEU A 16 -2.85 1.41 7.16
CA LEU A 16 -1.69 0.70 6.64
C LEU A 16 -1.26 -0.39 7.61
N GLY A 17 -1.14 -1.62 7.12
CA GLY A 17 -0.75 -2.78 7.93
C GLY A 17 0.37 -3.60 7.28
N ILE A 18 1.10 -4.34 8.11
CA ILE A 18 2.16 -5.26 7.70
C ILE A 18 1.81 -6.66 8.20
N PHE A 19 1.99 -7.63 7.31
CA PHE A 19 1.80 -9.06 7.56
C PHE A 19 3.13 -9.77 7.29
N GLU A 20 3.75 -10.31 8.34
CA GLU A 20 5.03 -11.01 8.29
C GLU A 20 4.91 -12.32 9.08
N GLY A 21 4.71 -13.44 8.37
CA GLY A 21 4.54 -14.75 9.00
C GLY A 21 3.21 -14.85 9.76
N SER A 22 3.28 -14.92 11.10
CA SER A 22 2.12 -14.93 12.00
C SER A 22 1.79 -13.55 12.59
N ASP A 23 2.65 -12.57 12.37
CA ASP A 23 2.53 -11.26 12.98
C ASP A 23 1.85 -10.29 12.01
N ASP A 24 0.67 -9.83 12.44
CA ASP A 24 -0.17 -8.91 11.69
C ASP A 24 -0.40 -7.66 12.55
N TYR A 25 0.05 -6.49 12.08
CA TYR A 25 -0.13 -5.24 12.81
C TYR A 25 -0.39 -4.05 11.90
N TRP A 26 -1.27 -3.16 12.35
CA TRP A 26 -1.53 -1.86 11.73
C TRP A 26 -0.48 -0.87 12.24
N ILE A 27 0.19 -0.20 11.31
CA ILE A 27 1.25 0.77 11.62
C ILE A 27 0.80 2.21 11.49
N GLU A 28 -0.29 2.46 10.76
CA GLU A 28 -0.85 3.81 10.57
C GLU A 28 -2.34 3.74 10.21
N SER A 29 -3.13 4.76 10.59
CA SER A 29 -4.57 4.86 10.30
C SER A 29 -5.06 6.31 10.37
N GLY A 30 -6.02 6.65 9.51
CA GLY A 30 -6.64 7.97 9.45
C GLY A 30 -5.85 9.02 8.66
N LEU A 31 -4.76 8.63 7.98
CA LEU A 31 -4.02 9.53 7.09
C LEU A 31 -4.50 9.40 5.64
N PRO A 32 -4.62 10.52 4.90
CA PRO A 32 -5.08 10.49 3.52
C PRO A 32 -4.00 9.98 2.56
N LEU A 33 -4.38 9.20 1.55
CA LEU A 33 -3.46 8.83 0.47
C LEU A 33 -3.02 10.08 -0.30
N THR A 34 -1.72 10.35 -0.32
CA THR A 34 -1.12 11.50 -1.00
C THR A 34 -0.42 11.09 -2.29
N ALA A 35 0.28 9.96 -2.29
CA ALA A 35 0.91 9.42 -3.50
C ALA A 35 1.23 7.93 -3.35
N ILE A 36 1.33 7.26 -4.50
CA ILE A 36 2.02 5.97 -4.63
C ILE A 36 3.11 6.16 -5.67
N VAL A 37 4.36 6.01 -5.27
CA VAL A 37 5.53 6.19 -6.14
C VAL A 37 6.17 4.84 -6.39
N VAL A 38 6.38 4.48 -7.66
CA VAL A 38 7.13 3.28 -8.04
C VAL A 38 8.50 3.73 -8.53
N ASN A 39 9.55 3.20 -7.92
CA ASN A 39 10.93 3.46 -8.34
C ASN A 39 11.54 2.19 -8.92
N GLU A 40 11.84 2.22 -10.22
CA GLU A 40 12.33 1.07 -10.99
C GLU A 40 13.83 1.13 -11.27
N ARG A 41 14.58 2.05 -10.62
CA ARG A 41 16.01 2.24 -10.91
C ARG A 41 16.93 1.14 -10.34
N GLY A 42 16.41 0.25 -9.48
CA GLY A 42 17.14 -0.87 -8.88
C GLY A 42 16.97 -2.19 -9.65
N GLU A 43 17.60 -3.26 -9.14
CA GLU A 43 17.42 -4.62 -9.67
C GLU A 43 15.97 -5.10 -9.48
N LEU A 44 15.35 -4.72 -8.36
CA LEU A 44 13.93 -4.88 -8.07
C LEU A 44 13.30 -3.50 -7.80
N PRO A 45 12.01 -3.31 -8.13
CA PRO A 45 11.35 -2.03 -7.90
C PRO A 45 11.10 -1.81 -6.40
N SER A 46 11.06 -0.55 -5.98
CA SER A 46 10.49 -0.16 -4.69
C SER A 46 9.18 0.60 -4.89
N VAL A 47 8.30 0.51 -3.89
CA VAL A 47 7.03 1.24 -3.87
C VAL A 47 6.96 2.08 -2.60
N GLU A 48 6.78 3.38 -2.74
CA GLU A 48 6.55 4.29 -1.62
C GLU A 48 5.07 4.62 -1.53
N LEU A 49 4.50 4.42 -0.35
CA LEU A 49 3.15 4.82 0.02
C LEU A 49 3.26 6.10 0.86
N VAL A 50 2.80 7.22 0.30
CA VAL A 50 2.81 8.53 0.96
C VAL A 50 1.41 8.83 1.47
N LEU A 51 1.26 8.93 2.79
CA LEU A 51 0.01 9.11 3.52
C LEU A 51 0.11 10.40 4.36
N GLY A 52 -0.43 11.52 3.88
CA GLY A 52 -0.21 12.82 4.53
C GLY A 52 1.29 13.11 4.70
N ASP A 53 1.73 13.28 5.95
CA ASP A 53 3.13 13.53 6.31
C ASP A 53 3.93 12.24 6.58
N TYR A 54 3.29 11.07 6.47
CA TYR A 54 3.91 9.75 6.68
C TYR A 54 4.28 9.11 5.34
N THR A 55 5.44 8.46 5.27
CA THR A 55 5.87 7.70 4.08
C THR A 55 6.36 6.32 4.49
N HIS A 56 5.84 5.28 3.84
CA HIS A 56 6.26 3.91 4.01
C HIS A 56 6.82 3.36 2.70
N ALA A 57 8.06 2.86 2.74
CA ALA A 57 8.72 2.27 1.59
C ALA A 57 8.71 0.74 1.67
N VAL A 58 8.19 0.10 0.61
CA VAL A 58 8.30 -1.34 0.37
C VAL A 58 9.42 -1.55 -0.64
N ASN A 59 10.56 -2.03 -0.17
CA ASN A 59 11.72 -2.35 -1.01
C ASN A 59 11.58 -3.76 -1.61
N ASP A 60 12.25 -4.01 -2.73
CA ASP A 60 12.26 -5.30 -3.43
C ASP A 60 10.84 -5.84 -3.68
N ALA A 61 9.95 -4.97 -4.15
CA ALA A 61 8.55 -5.30 -4.39
C ALA A 61 8.45 -6.30 -5.55
N MET A 62 7.84 -7.45 -5.27
CA MET A 62 7.65 -8.53 -6.26
C MET A 62 6.27 -8.47 -6.89
N GLU A 63 5.28 -7.95 -6.17
CA GLU A 63 3.90 -7.93 -6.61
C GLU A 63 3.11 -6.78 -5.99
N ALA A 64 2.22 -6.15 -6.77
CA ALA A 64 1.22 -5.21 -6.29
C ALA A 64 -0.17 -5.63 -6.80
N ARG A 65 -1.12 -5.88 -5.89
CA ARG A 65 -2.49 -6.30 -6.20
C ARG A 65 -3.50 -5.28 -5.70
N ILE A 66 -4.34 -4.79 -6.61
CA ILE A 66 -5.52 -4.00 -6.25
C ILE A 66 -6.57 -4.96 -5.70
N VAL A 67 -7.12 -4.64 -4.53
CA VAL A 67 -8.16 -5.41 -3.86
C VAL A 67 -9.46 -4.61 -3.91
N LEU A 68 -10.54 -5.27 -4.32
CA LEU A 68 -11.89 -4.75 -4.26
C LEU A 68 -12.74 -5.78 -3.51
N SER A 69 -13.46 -5.35 -2.49
CA SER A 69 -14.31 -6.19 -1.66
C SER A 69 -15.77 -5.85 -1.86
N HIS A 70 -16.65 -6.80 -1.55
CA HIS A 70 -18.10 -6.57 -1.65
C HIS A 70 -18.58 -5.49 -0.66
N SER A 71 -17.95 -5.39 0.51
CA SER A 71 -18.28 -4.40 1.54
C SER A 71 -17.60 -3.04 1.32
N GLY A 72 -16.55 -2.96 0.50
CA GLY A 72 -15.70 -1.78 0.36
C GLY A 72 -14.67 -1.59 1.49
N GLU A 73 -14.85 -2.24 2.65
CA GLU A 73 -13.97 -2.09 3.83
C GLU A 73 -12.55 -2.62 3.61
N GLU A 74 -12.40 -3.54 2.66
CA GLU A 74 -11.13 -4.17 2.32
C GLU A 74 -10.58 -3.69 0.96
N ASP A 75 -11.17 -2.63 0.40
CA ASP A 75 -10.67 -2.01 -0.82
C ASP A 75 -9.30 -1.40 -0.58
N GLY A 76 -8.38 -1.61 -1.52
CA GLY A 76 -7.05 -1.03 -1.41
C GLY A 76 -5.99 -1.71 -2.25
N LEU A 77 -4.77 -1.77 -1.70
CA LEU A 77 -3.59 -2.26 -2.36
C LEU A 77 -2.80 -3.21 -1.45
N ASN A 78 -2.44 -4.38 -1.97
CA ASN A 78 -1.51 -5.29 -1.33
C ASN A 78 -0.19 -5.25 -2.08
N ILE A 79 0.92 -5.09 -1.37
CA ILE A 79 2.26 -5.16 -1.94
C ILE A 79 3.02 -6.28 -1.24
N THR A 80 3.57 -7.22 -1.99
CA THR A 80 4.39 -8.32 -1.46
C THR A 80 5.85 -8.08 -1.84
N ASP A 81 6.75 -8.13 -0.86
CA ASP A 81 8.20 -8.00 -1.08
C ASP A 81 8.88 -9.35 -1.36
N SER A 82 10.18 -9.30 -1.69
CA SER A 82 11.02 -10.47 -1.97
C SER A 82 11.17 -11.46 -0.82
N LYS A 83 10.85 -11.04 0.42
CA LYS A 83 10.84 -11.89 1.62
C LYS A 83 9.47 -12.49 1.92
N GLY A 84 8.47 -12.18 1.09
CA GLY A 84 7.08 -12.61 1.28
C GLY A 84 6.30 -11.79 2.29
N ARG A 85 6.86 -10.67 2.79
CA ARG A 85 6.14 -9.75 3.68
C ARG A 85 5.12 -8.98 2.87
N LYS A 86 3.92 -8.80 3.42
CA LYS A 86 2.84 -8.09 2.75
C LYS A 86 2.53 -6.78 3.44
N THR A 87 2.54 -5.71 2.68
CA THR A 87 2.04 -4.40 3.09
C THR A 87 0.63 -4.24 2.55
N LEU A 88 -0.33 -3.96 3.42
CA LEU A 88 -1.74 -3.77 3.10
C LEU A 88 -2.12 -2.31 3.31
N LEU A 89 -2.43 -1.61 2.22
CA LEU A 89 -3.10 -0.32 2.27
C LEU A 89 -4.60 -0.57 2.11
N ARG A 90 -5.43 -0.05 3.02
CA ARG A 90 -6.89 -0.10 2.92
C ARG A 90 -7.47 1.30 3.00
N PHE A 91 -8.53 1.53 2.25
CA PHE A 91 -9.31 2.76 2.38
C PHE A 91 -10.31 2.65 3.54
N GLU A 92 -10.48 3.76 4.24
CA GLU A 92 -11.48 3.92 5.29
C GLU A 92 -12.79 4.47 4.69
N SER A 93 -13.91 4.08 5.29
CA SER A 93 -15.29 4.37 4.86
C SER A 93 -15.83 5.65 5.50
#